data_AF-A0A3A9WHK6-F1
#
_entry.id   AF-A0A3A9WHK6-F1
#
_cell.length_a   1.000
_cell.length_b   1.000
_cell.length_c   1.000
_cell.angle_alpha   90.00
_cell.angle_beta   90.00
_cell.angle_gamma   90.00
#
_symmetry.space_group_name_H-M   'P 1'
#
loop_
_entity.id
_entity.type
_entity.pdbx_description
1 polymer ?
#
loop_
_entity_poly.entity_id
_entity_poly.type
_entity_poly.pdbx_seq_one_letter_code
_entity_poly.pdbx_strand_id
1 'polypeptide(L)' 'MVNKNLKKLLKKSKGAKTVYGISKTLGVSPQAGDYVVKRKNLAKDFERLQKIADYMEVDIKDIIDRKY' A
#
# COMPACT_ATOMS: atom_id res chain seq x y z
N MET A 1 10.14 0.14 8.57
CA MET A 1 10.34 1.33 7.71
C MET A 1 9.02 1.65 6.99
N VAL A 2 8.62 2.91 6.84
CA VAL A 2 7.34 3.27 6.19
C VAL A 2 7.58 3.62 4.73
N ASN A 3 6.72 3.10 3.84
CA ASN A 3 6.70 3.38 2.42
C ASN A 3 6.05 4.75 2.17
N LYS A 4 6.87 5.76 1.87
CA LYS A 4 6.49 7.15 1.68
C LYS A 4 5.72 7.36 0.38
N ASN A 5 6.13 6.71 -0.71
CA ASN A 5 5.46 6.78 -2.01
C ASN A 5 4.03 6.27 -1.91
N LEU A 6 3.85 5.07 -1.34
CA LEU A 6 2.52 4.53 -1.08
C LEU A 6 1.70 5.45 -0.17
N LYS A 7 2.28 5.97 0.93
CA LYS A 7 1.58 6.89 1.82
C LYS A 7 1.13 8.18 1.12
N LYS A 8 1.93 8.72 0.20
CA LYS A 8 1.55 9.90 -0.61
C LYS A 8 0.43 9.57 -1.59
N LEU A 9 0.49 8.43 -2.25
CA LEU A 9 -0.54 7.96 -3.16
C LEU A 9 -1.89 7.83 -2.44
N LEU A 10 -1.89 7.19 -1.27
CA LEU A 10 -3.09 7.02 -0.44
C LEU A 10 -3.68 8.34 0.07
N LYS A 11 -2.83 9.35 0.33
CA LYS A 11 -3.31 10.70 0.69
C LYS A 11 -4.00 11.41 -0.47
N LYS A 12 -3.60 11.11 -1.71
CA LYS A 12 -4.22 11.68 -2.92
C LYS A 12 -5.47 10.92 -3.35
N SER A 13 -5.55 9.63 -3.03
CA SER A 13 -6.70 8.79 -3.34
C SER A 13 -7.94 9.16 -2.52
N LYS A 14 -9.11 9.17 -3.17
CA LYS A 14 -10.43 9.41 -2.56
C LYS A 14 -11.36 8.22 -2.85
N GLY A 15 -12.43 8.09 -2.05
CA GLY A 15 -13.46 7.05 -2.25
C GLY A 15 -12.98 5.65 -1.86
N ALA A 16 -13.22 4.67 -2.74
CA ALA A 16 -12.87 3.26 -2.50
C ALA A 16 -11.35 3.01 -2.39
N LYS A 17 -10.53 3.86 -3.04
CA LYS A 17 -9.07 3.75 -3.08
C LYS A 17 -8.36 4.30 -1.82
N THR A 18 -9.05 4.29 -0.68
CA THR A 18 -8.50 4.74 0.61
C THR A 18 -7.80 3.61 1.33
N VAL A 19 -7.04 3.96 2.39
CA VAL A 19 -6.42 3.00 3.32
C VAL A 19 -7.42 1.94 3.78
N TYR A 20 -8.65 2.35 4.07
CA TYR A 20 -9.73 1.45 4.50
C TYR A 20 -10.10 0.42 3.42
N GLY A 21 -10.31 0.88 2.17
CA GLY A 21 -10.66 -0.01 1.06
C GLY A 21 -9.58 -1.03 0.77
N ILE A 22 -8.31 -0.59 0.81
CA ILE A 22 -7.16 -1.49 0.63
C ILE A 22 -7.03 -2.49 1.78
N SER A 23 -7.19 -2.04 3.03
CA SER A 23 -7.19 -2.95 4.17
C SER A 23 -8.26 -4.04 4.01
N LYS A 24 -9.45 -3.67 3.54
CA LYS A 24 -10.54 -4.62 3.25
C LYS A 24 -10.17 -5.60 2.13
N THR A 25 -9.63 -5.13 1.01
CA THR A 25 -9.19 -5.97 -0.11
C THR A 25 -8.09 -6.95 0.28
N LEU A 26 -7.19 -6.52 1.17
CA LEU A 26 -6.09 -7.34 1.67
C LEU A 26 -6.50 -8.27 2.83
N GLY A 27 -7.75 -8.21 3.29
CA GLY A 27 -8.24 -8.99 4.44
C GLY A 27 -7.57 -8.60 5.77
N VAL A 28 -7.07 -7.37 5.88
CA VAL A 28 -6.42 -6.84 7.09
C VAL A 28 -7.33 -5.86 7.80
N SER A 29 -7.21 -5.80 9.13
CA SER A 29 -7.99 -4.86 9.94
C SER A 29 -7.80 -3.41 9.46
N PRO A 30 -8.86 -2.59 9.38
CA PRO A 30 -8.76 -1.16 9.03
C PRO A 30 -7.86 -0.36 9.97
N GLN A 31 -7.75 -0.77 11.24
CA GLN A 31 -6.82 -0.20 12.22
C GLN A 31 -5.35 -0.49 11.86
N ALA A 32 -5.13 -1.49 11.00
CA ALA A 32 -3.87 -1.78 10.35
C ALA A 32 -3.64 -0.88 9.11
N GLY A 33 -4.31 0.26 8.98
CA GLY A 33 -4.01 1.22 7.91
C GLY A 33 -2.54 1.66 7.89
N ASP A 34 -1.93 1.78 9.07
CA ASP A 34 -0.48 1.98 9.21
C ASP A 34 0.33 0.73 8.82
N TYR A 35 -0.24 -0.47 8.96
CA TYR A 35 0.37 -1.70 8.48
C TYR A 35 0.48 -1.69 6.96
N VAL A 36 -0.53 -1.20 6.23
CA VAL A 36 -0.52 -1.06 4.75
C VAL A 36 0.73 -0.34 4.24
N VAL A 37 1.18 0.69 4.95
CA VAL A 37 2.37 1.48 4.58
C VAL A 37 3.67 1.02 5.27
N LYS A 38 3.61 0.14 6.27
CA LYS A 38 4.82 -0.38 6.94
C LYS A 38 5.45 -1.50 6.11
N ARG A 39 6.77 -1.44 5.92
CA ARG A 39 7.62 -2.55 5.47
C ARG A 39 8.17 -3.30 6.68
N LYS A 40 8.01 -4.63 6.67
CA LYS A 40 8.55 -5.56 7.67
C LYS A 40 9.31 -6.73 7.05
N ASN A 41 8.86 -7.26 5.91
CA ASN A 41 9.46 -8.44 5.28
C ASN A 41 9.35 -8.30 3.76
N LEU A 42 10.49 -8.26 3.06
CA LEU A 42 10.59 -8.00 1.62
C LEU A 42 9.71 -8.92 0.75
N ALA A 43 9.67 -10.22 1.02
CA ALA A 43 8.90 -11.17 0.20
C ALA A 43 7.39 -10.96 0.37
N LYS A 44 6.93 -10.91 1.63
CA LYS A 44 5.51 -10.63 1.95
C LYS A 44 5.10 -9.21 1.56
N ASP A 45 6.02 -8.26 1.63
CA ASP A 45 5.79 -6.87 1.24
C ASP A 45 5.66 -6.76 -0.28
N PHE A 46 6.42 -7.51 -1.07
CA PHE A 46 6.33 -7.45 -2.53
C PHE A 46 4.96 -7.94 -3.04
N GLU A 47 4.52 -9.14 -2.65
CA GLU A 47 3.19 -9.65 -3.03
C GLU A 47 2.06 -8.71 -2.60
N ARG A 48 2.17 -8.15 -1.40
CA ARG A 48 1.19 -7.20 -0.89
C ARG A 48 1.22 -5.89 -1.66
N LEU A 49 2.39 -5.33 -1.95
CA LEU A 49 2.54 -4.11 -2.74
C LEU A 49 2.00 -4.34 -4.15
N GLN A 50 2.22 -5.50 -4.76
CA GLN A 50 1.63 -5.84 -6.05
C GLN A 50 0.10 -5.80 -6.00
N LYS A 51 -0.54 -6.46 -5.02
CA LYS A 51 -2.00 -6.40 -4.84
C LYS A 51 -2.53 -4.97 -4.64
N ILE A 52 -1.76 -4.12 -3.95
CA ILE A 52 -2.12 -2.71 -3.76
C ILE A 52 -2.00 -1.94 -5.08
N ALA A 53 -0.93 -2.15 -5.85
CA ALA A 53 -0.74 -1.57 -7.17
C ALA A 53 -1.89 -1.97 -8.11
N ASP A 54 -2.23 -3.26 -8.15
CA ASP A 54 -3.33 -3.78 -8.97
C ASP A 54 -4.67 -3.14 -8.57
N TYR A 55 -4.97 -3.08 -7.26
CA TYR A 55 -6.20 -2.45 -6.76
C TYR A 55 -6.28 -0.94 -7.03
N MET A 56 -5.12 -0.27 -7.04
CA MET A 56 -5.02 1.17 -7.28
C MET A 56 -4.95 1.50 -8.77
N GLU A 57 -4.73 0.49 -9.63
CA GLU A 57 -4.48 0.60 -11.07
C GLU A 57 -3.26 1.48 -11.36
N VAL A 58 -2.17 1.25 -10.62
CA VAL A 58 -0.89 1.96 -10.78
C VAL A 58 0.26 0.98 -10.90
N ASP A 59 1.39 1.42 -11.43
CA ASP A 59 2.58 0.59 -11.48
C ASP A 59 3.16 0.37 -10.08
N ILE A 60 3.62 -0.86 -9.81
CA ILE A 60 4.30 -1.18 -8.55
C ILE A 60 5.54 -0.31 -8.33
N LYS A 61 6.16 0.18 -9.40
CA LYS A 61 7.30 1.11 -9.36
C LYS A 61 6.94 2.46 -8.74
N ASP A 62 5.69 2.91 -8.90
CA ASP A 62 5.21 4.19 -8.35
C ASP A 62 4.94 4.11 -6.86
N ILE A 63 4.67 2.91 -6.33
CA ILE A 63 4.45 2.68 -4.90
C ILE A 63 5.69 2.18 -4.17
N ILE A 64 6.68 1.58 -4.84
CA ILE A 64 7.92 1.18 -4.19
C ILE A 64 8.76 2.42 -3.92
N ASP A 65 9.05 2.71 -2.65
CA ASP A 65 10.17 3.59 -2.28
C ASP A 65 11.47 2.96 -2.79
N ARG A 66 11.95 3.46 -3.94
CA ARG A 66 13.34 3.31 -4.37
C ARG A 66 14.18 4.26 -3.52
N LYS A 67 14.57 3.80 -2.34
CA LYS A 67 15.77 4.33 -1.68
C LYS A 67 16.91 3.39 -2.07
N TYR A 68 17.74 3.86 -3.00
CA TYR A 68 19.16 3.48 -2.99
C TYR A 68 19.79 4.09 -1.73
#